data_AF-A0A967RKJ4-F1
#
_entry.id   AF-A0A967RKJ4-F1
#
_cell.length_a   1.000
_cell.length_b   1.000
_cell.length_c   1.000
_cell.angle_alpha   90.00
_cell.angle_beta   90.00
_cell.angle_gamma   90.00
#
_symmetry.space_group_name_H-M   'P 1'
#
loop_
_entity.id
_entity.type
_entity.pdbx_description
1 polymer ?
#
loop_
_entity_poly.entity_id
_entity_poly.type
_entity_poly.pdbx_seq_one_letter_code
_entity_poly.pdbx_strand_id
1 'polypeptide(L)'
;LSLNADCTVNNAISNTLGLDVNNCFRKRLKKWLQKVERGDNIATSARKAGLGSPLAWAFDEQVNQGNTLTVLETLESLYRSNYGYYANLVRFIMWPLAILSMGAMVGFVVYAIFSPLVSIVHQLADIVVP
;
A
#
# COMPACT_ATOMS: atom_id res chain seq x y z
N LEU A 1 -2.40 0.25 20.59
CA LEU A 1 -3.07 0.95 21.71
C LEU A 1 -2.04 1.68 22.59
N SER A 2 -1.66 2.92 22.24
CA SER A 2 -0.80 3.77 23.08
C SER A 2 -1.55 4.99 23.66
N LEU A 3 -2.82 5.21 23.29
CA LEU A 3 -3.64 6.34 23.74
C LEU A 3 -4.61 5.99 24.88
N ASN A 4 -4.65 4.71 25.29
CA ASN A 4 -5.57 4.22 26.34
C ASN A 4 -4.96 4.24 27.75
N ALA A 5 -3.65 4.48 27.85
CA ALA A 5 -2.99 4.89 29.10
C ALA A 5 -2.84 6.41 29.03
N ASP A 6 -2.80 7.13 30.16
CA ASP A 6 -2.58 8.58 30.37
C ASP A 6 -1.39 9.21 29.59
N CYS A 7 -1.37 9.02 28.29
CA CYS A 7 -0.26 9.28 27.39
C CYS A 7 -0.67 10.43 26.50
N THR A 8 0.10 11.52 26.57
CA THR A 8 -0.06 12.64 25.66
C THR A 8 0.14 12.18 24.21
N VAL A 9 -0.48 12.87 23.27
CA VAL A 9 -0.37 12.57 21.83
C VAL A 9 1.10 12.53 21.38
N ASN A 10 1.96 13.35 21.99
CA ASN A 10 3.41 13.33 21.74
C ASN A 10 4.05 11.98 22.09
N ASN A 11 3.72 11.41 23.25
CA ASN A 11 4.24 10.10 23.66
C ASN A 11 3.73 8.99 22.75
N ALA A 12 2.46 9.03 22.34
CA ALA A 12 1.91 8.06 21.41
C ALA A 12 2.61 8.09 20.04
N ILE A 13 2.93 9.29 19.52
CA ILE A 13 3.67 9.47 18.27
C ILE A 13 5.11 8.98 18.41
N SER A 14 5.78 9.31 19.52
CA SER A 14 7.16 8.88 19.80
C SER A 14 7.26 7.36 19.89
N ASN A 15 6.34 6.71 20.60
CA ASN A 15 6.25 5.25 20.66
C ASN A 15 6.04 4.63 19.27
N THR A 16 5.20 5.26 18.43
CA THR A 16 4.95 4.78 17.07
C THR A 16 6.19 4.91 16.17
N LEU A 17 7.06 5.91 16.40
CA LEU A 17 8.34 6.02 15.71
C LEU A 17 9.34 4.91 16.09
N GLY A 18 9.18 4.30 17.27
CA GLY A 18 9.96 3.14 17.71
C GLY A 18 9.57 1.83 17.02
N LEU A 19 8.38 1.77 16.40
CA LEU A 19 7.92 0.60 15.66
C LEU A 19 8.60 0.51 14.28
N ASP A 20 8.58 -0.69 13.69
CA ASP A 20 9.06 -0.90 12.33
C ASP A 20 8.03 -0.36 11.31
N VAL A 21 8.11 0.96 11.09
CA VAL A 21 7.31 1.68 10.11
C VAL A 21 8.15 2.10 8.90
N ASN A 22 7.51 2.13 7.73
CA ASN A 22 8.12 2.57 6.48
C ASN A 22 8.84 3.93 6.65
N ASN A 23 10.05 4.07 6.10
CA ASN A 23 10.90 5.26 6.21
C ASN A 23 10.20 6.57 5.76
N CYS A 24 9.32 6.49 4.75
CA CYS A 24 8.51 7.64 4.32
C CYS A 24 7.52 8.06 5.42
N PHE A 25 6.81 7.10 6.02
CA PHE A 25 5.87 7.33 7.10
C PHE A 25 6.59 7.82 8.36
N ARG A 26 7.74 7.23 8.69
CA ARG A 26 8.64 7.68 9.77
C ARG A 26 9.04 9.15 9.64
N LYS A 27 9.43 9.60 8.44
CA LYS A 27 9.77 11.02 8.18
C LYS A 27 8.57 11.94 8.40
N ARG A 28 7.36 11.52 8.01
CA ARG A 28 6.12 12.30 8.20
C ARG A 28 5.71 12.36 9.68
N LEU A 29 5.78 11.24 10.40
CA LEU A 29 5.57 11.16 11.85
C LEU A 29 6.54 12.08 12.61
N LYS A 30 7.83 12.08 12.27
CA LYS A 30 8.81 12.99 12.88
C LYS A 30 8.46 14.46 12.66
N LYS A 31 8.09 14.83 11.43
CA LYS A 31 7.65 16.20 11.11
C LYS A 31 6.38 16.60 11.85
N TRP A 32 5.49 15.64 12.08
CA TRP A 32 4.27 15.88 12.84
C TRP A 32 4.58 16.06 14.33
N LEU A 33 5.36 15.15 14.93
CA LEU A 33 5.80 15.25 16.33
C LEU A 33 6.41 16.61 16.63
N GLN A 34 7.36 17.07 15.80
CA GLN A 34 8.01 18.38 15.97
C GLN A 34 7.04 19.55 15.95
N LYS A 35 5.93 19.45 15.22
CA LYS A 35 4.91 20.51 15.16
C LYS A 35 4.02 20.46 16.38
N VAL A 36 3.62 19.27 16.82
CA VAL A 36 2.79 19.11 18.02
C VAL A 36 3.57 19.51 19.27
N GLU A 37 4.86 19.18 19.37
CA GLU A 37 5.75 19.62 20.47
C GLU A 37 5.92 21.15 20.51
N ARG A 38 5.81 21.83 19.38
CA ARG A 38 5.83 23.31 19.30
C ARG A 38 4.51 23.96 19.72
N GLY A 39 3.49 23.16 20.02
CA GLY A 39 2.15 23.64 20.37
C GLY A 39 1.24 23.91 19.16
N ASP A 40 1.63 23.50 17.94
CA ASP A 40 0.72 23.57 16.79
C ASP A 40 -0.49 22.65 17.02
N ASN A 41 -1.65 23.06 16.52
CA ASN A 41 -2.85 22.23 16.57
C ASN A 41 -2.62 20.85 15.92
N ILE A 42 -3.02 19.79 16.62
CA ILE A 42 -2.72 18.38 16.30
C ILE A 42 -3.28 17.97 14.93
N ALA A 43 -4.52 18.33 14.62
CA ALA A 43 -5.17 18.01 13.35
C ALA A 43 -4.53 18.75 12.17
N THR A 44 -4.31 20.06 12.30
CA THR A 44 -3.74 20.87 11.22
C THR A 44 -2.29 20.49 10.93
N SER A 45 -1.52 20.18 11.96
CA SER A 45 -0.13 19.71 11.84
C SER A 45 -0.06 18.34 11.17
N ALA A 46 -1.01 17.44 11.44
CA ALA A 46 -1.11 16.14 10.76
C ALA A 46 -1.37 16.30 9.25
N ARG A 47 -2.28 17.20 8.85
CA ARG A 47 -2.52 17.53 7.42
C ARG A 47 -1.26 18.08 6.77
N LYS A 48 -0.60 19.07 7.41
CA LYS A 48 0.64 19.68 6.91
C LYS A 48 1.83 18.72 6.89
N ALA A 49 1.81 17.65 7.68
CA ALA A 49 2.84 16.60 7.67
C ALA A 49 2.59 15.50 6.63
N GLY A 50 1.41 15.50 5.98
CA GLY A 50 1.05 14.53 4.96
C GLY A 50 0.67 13.15 5.52
N LEU A 51 0.21 13.08 6.77
CA LEU A 51 -0.21 11.82 7.41
C LEU A 51 -1.58 11.29 6.94
N GLY A 52 -2.25 12.04 6.06
CA GLY A 52 -3.53 11.67 5.47
C GLY A 52 -4.71 12.37 6.13
N SER A 53 -5.77 12.60 5.34
CA SER A 53 -7.02 13.22 5.79
C SER A 53 -7.69 12.49 6.97
N PRO A 54 -7.71 11.14 7.02
CA PRO A 54 -8.42 10.43 8.07
C PRO A 54 -7.78 10.58 9.46
N LEU A 55 -6.44 10.59 9.54
CA LEU A 55 -5.74 10.80 10.80
C LEU A 55 -5.95 12.23 11.30
N ALA A 56 -5.87 13.22 10.41
CA ALA A 56 -6.14 14.60 10.77
C ALA A 56 -7.57 14.83 11.24
N TRP A 57 -8.56 14.14 10.64
CA TRP A 57 -9.95 14.19 11.05
C TRP A 57 -10.16 13.59 12.46
N ALA A 58 -9.47 12.49 12.79
CA ALA A 58 -9.57 11.87 14.11
C ALA A 58 -9.17 12.80 15.27
N PHE A 59 -8.17 13.65 15.04
CA PHE A 59 -7.65 14.61 16.02
C PHE A 59 -8.28 16.01 15.90
N ASP A 60 -9.28 16.20 15.03
CA ASP A 60 -9.95 17.48 14.83
C ASP A 60 -11.01 17.69 15.92
N GLU A 61 -10.66 18.44 16.96
CA GLU A 61 -11.50 18.65 18.14
C GLU A 61 -12.82 19.39 17.81
N GLN A 62 -12.82 20.23 16.77
CA GLN A 62 -14.04 20.93 16.32
C GLN A 62 -15.07 19.99 15.71
N VAL A 63 -14.60 18.92 15.06
CA VAL A 63 -15.47 17.96 14.36
C VAL A 63 -15.78 16.76 15.25
N ASN A 64 -14.82 16.37 16.10
CA ASN A 64 -14.85 15.12 16.81
C ASN A 64 -15.18 15.27 18.31
N GLN A 65 -15.34 16.50 18.83
CA GLN A 65 -15.87 16.83 20.17
C GLN A 65 -15.32 15.95 21.33
N GLY A 66 -14.03 15.62 21.29
CA GLY A 66 -13.38 14.79 22.33
C GLY A 66 -13.46 13.27 22.12
N ASN A 67 -14.13 12.77 21.08
CA ASN A 67 -14.24 11.34 20.75
C ASN A 67 -13.06 10.80 19.90
N THR A 68 -11.88 11.41 20.03
CA THR A 68 -10.67 11.03 19.29
C THR A 68 -10.36 9.53 19.43
N LEU A 69 -10.49 8.96 20.63
CA LEU A 69 -10.22 7.54 20.87
C LEU A 69 -11.13 6.62 20.05
N THR A 70 -12.45 6.83 20.11
CA THR A 70 -13.46 6.05 19.36
C THR A 70 -13.23 6.14 17.85
N VAL A 71 -12.84 7.31 17.37
CA VAL A 71 -12.53 7.49 15.95
C VAL A 71 -11.22 6.80 15.55
N LEU A 72 -10.20 6.80 16.40
CA LEU A 72 -8.98 6.02 16.14
C LEU A 72 -9.24 4.52 16.16
N GLU A 73 -10.12 4.02 17.04
CA GLU A 73 -10.52 2.60 17.07
C GLU A 73 -11.30 2.20 15.81
N THR A 74 -12.21 3.06 15.33
CA THR A 74 -12.89 2.83 14.06
C THR A 74 -11.93 2.86 12.88
N LEU A 75 -10.97 3.79 12.85
CA LEU A 75 -9.89 3.81 11.85
C LEU A 75 -9.02 2.56 11.89
N GLU A 76 -8.69 2.06 13.09
CA GLU A 76 -7.94 0.82 13.27
C GLU A 76 -8.72 -0.38 12.74
N SER A 77 -10.01 -0.50 13.09
CA SER A 77 -10.85 -1.60 12.60
C SER A 77 -11.02 -1.57 11.08
N LEU A 78 -11.19 -0.38 10.49
CA LEU A 78 -11.20 -0.19 9.04
C LEU A 78 -9.86 -0.58 8.42
N TYR A 79 -8.73 -0.14 8.99
CA TYR A 79 -7.41 -0.47 8.47
C TYR A 79 -7.10 -1.96 8.57
N ARG A 80 -7.48 -2.60 9.69
CA ARG A 80 -7.29 -4.04 9.93
C ARG A 80 -8.13 -4.89 8.98
N SER A 81 -9.38 -4.48 8.75
CA SER A 81 -10.27 -5.13 7.77
C SER A 81 -9.72 -4.98 6.34
N ASN A 82 -9.28 -3.78 5.98
CA ASN A 82 -8.79 -3.47 4.66
C ASN A 82 -7.43 -4.13 4.36
N TYR A 83 -6.55 -4.26 5.37
CA TYR A 83 -5.27 -4.95 5.22
C TYR A 83 -5.45 -6.44 4.94
N GLY A 84 -6.36 -7.11 5.65
CA GLY A 84 -6.74 -8.50 5.38
C GLY A 84 -7.35 -8.66 3.98
N TYR A 85 -8.14 -7.69 3.54
CA TYR A 85 -8.74 -7.68 2.22
C TYR A 85 -7.70 -7.54 1.10
N TYR A 86 -6.79 -6.55 1.17
CA TYR A 86 -5.75 -6.38 0.15
C TYR A 86 -4.77 -7.55 0.08
N ALA A 87 -4.36 -8.12 1.22
CA ALA A 87 -3.48 -9.29 1.23
C ALA A 87 -4.15 -10.49 0.54
N ASN A 88 -5.43 -10.71 0.82
CA ASN A 88 -6.20 -11.76 0.17
C ASN A 88 -6.47 -11.46 -1.31
N LEU A 89 -6.72 -10.20 -1.67
CA LEU A 89 -6.96 -9.78 -3.06
C LEU A 89 -5.72 -9.94 -3.92
N VAL A 90 -4.55 -9.52 -3.43
CA VAL A 90 -3.27 -9.74 -4.09
C VAL A 90 -3.03 -11.24 -4.27
N ARG A 91 -3.27 -12.04 -3.23
CA ARG A 91 -3.12 -13.49 -3.34
C ARG A 91 -4.07 -14.08 -4.38
N PHE A 92 -5.32 -13.65 -4.43
CA PHE A 92 -6.33 -14.13 -5.38
C PHE A 92 -6.02 -13.75 -6.83
N ILE A 93 -5.46 -12.55 -7.07
CA ILE A 93 -5.09 -12.08 -8.42
C ILE A 93 -3.74 -12.66 -8.88
N MET A 94 -2.82 -12.95 -7.97
CA MET A 94 -1.49 -13.49 -8.32
C MET A 94 -1.56 -14.91 -8.90
N TRP A 95 -2.48 -15.76 -8.42
CA TRP A 95 -2.67 -17.12 -8.96
C TRP A 95 -3.07 -17.16 -10.44
N PRO A 96 -4.15 -16.48 -10.90
CA PRO A 96 -4.51 -16.46 -12.31
C PRO A 96 -3.45 -15.78 -13.18
N LEU A 97 -2.76 -14.76 -12.66
CA LEU A 97 -1.65 -14.14 -13.38
C LEU A 97 -0.48 -15.12 -13.61
N ALA A 98 -0.16 -15.94 -12.60
CA ALA A 98 0.86 -16.98 -12.73
C ALA A 98 0.47 -18.07 -13.75
N ILE A 99 -0.82 -18.43 -13.81
CA ILE A 99 -1.33 -19.38 -14.82
C ILE A 99 -1.20 -18.78 -16.23
N LEU A 100 -1.58 -17.50 -16.40
CA LEU A 100 -1.45 -16.79 -17.66
C LEU A 100 0.00 -16.66 -18.10
N SER A 101 0.92 -16.35 -17.19
CA SER A 101 2.34 -16.23 -17.51
C SER A 101 2.95 -17.59 -17.89
N MET A 102 2.55 -18.66 -17.21
CA MET A 102 2.97 -20.02 -17.57
C MET A 102 2.45 -20.42 -18.96
N GLY A 103 1.19 -20.12 -19.26
CA GLY A 103 0.62 -20.35 -20.60
C GLY A 103 1.33 -19.53 -21.69
N ALA A 104 1.61 -18.26 -21.42
CA ALA A 104 2.35 -17.40 -22.33
C ALA A 104 3.78 -17.90 -22.56
N MET A 105 4.46 -18.37 -21.52
CA MET A 105 5.78 -18.96 -21.62
C MET A 105 5.78 -20.21 -22.50
N VAL A 106 4.82 -21.12 -22.30
CA VAL A 106 4.66 -22.32 -23.14
C VAL A 106 4.37 -21.92 -24.59
N GLY A 107 3.45 -20.97 -24.83
CA GLY A 107 3.16 -20.47 -26.16
C GLY A 107 4.37 -19.85 -26.85
N PHE A 108 5.19 -19.11 -26.11
CA PHE A 108 6.44 -18.55 -26.62
C PHE A 108 7.44 -19.63 -27.03
N VAL A 109 7.58 -20.69 -26.23
CA VAL A 109 8.44 -21.84 -26.57
C VAL A 109 7.97 -22.54 -27.84
N VAL A 110 6.67 -22.80 -27.97
CA VAL A 110 6.09 -23.40 -29.18
C VAL A 110 6.34 -22.50 -30.38
N TYR A 111 6.07 -21.20 -30.28
CA TYR A 111 6.32 -20.25 -31.35
C TYR A 111 7.80 -20.25 -31.80
N ALA A 112 8.73 -20.24 -30.85
CA ALA A 112 10.16 -20.26 -31.14
C ALA A 112 10.62 -21.53 -31.90
N ILE A 113 9.98 -22.67 -31.64
CA ILE A 113 10.28 -23.93 -32.34
C ILE A 113 9.65 -23.96 -33.73
N PHE A 114 8.40 -23.52 -33.87
CA PHE A 114 7.67 -23.60 -35.15
C PHE A 114 8.08 -22.50 -36.13
N SER A 115 8.52 -21.34 -35.64
CA SER A 115 8.97 -20.21 -36.47
C SER A 115 10.03 -20.61 -37.53
N PRO A 116 11.17 -21.25 -37.18
CA PRO A 116 12.16 -21.66 -38.17
C PRO A 116 11.64 -22.74 -39.12
N LEU A 117 10.79 -23.66 -38.63
CA LEU A 117 10.24 -24.74 -39.44
C LEU A 117 9.35 -24.20 -40.56
N VAL A 118 8.47 -23.24 -40.24
CA VAL A 118 7.64 -22.54 -41.23
C VAL A 118 8.49 -21.75 -42.22
N SER A 119 9.57 -21.11 -41.75
CA SER A 119 10.48 -20.38 -42.64
C SER A 119 11.17 -21.30 -43.66
N ILE A 120 11.58 -22.50 -43.25
CA ILE A 120 12.18 -23.50 -44.15
C ILE A 120 11.15 -23.98 -45.19
N VAL A 121 9.91 -24.26 -44.76
CA VAL A 121 8.84 -24.69 -45.68
C VAL A 121 8.56 -23.60 -46.72
N HIS A 122 8.48 -22.33 -46.32
CA HIS A 122 8.31 -21.23 -47.26
C HIS A 122 9.44 -21.14 -48.27
N GLN A 123 10.70 -21.24 -47.84
CA GLN A 123 11.85 -21.22 -48.76
C GLN A 123 11.82 -22.39 -49.75
N LEU A 124 11.45 -23.59 -49.30
CA LEU A 124 11.33 -24.75 -50.18
C LEU A 124 10.13 -24.63 -51.14
N ALA A 125 9.01 -24.07 -50.69
CA ALA A 125 7.85 -23.84 -51.52
C ALA A 125 8.14 -22.84 -52.65
N ASP A 126 8.83 -21.73 -52.35
CA ASP A 126 9.26 -20.73 -53.35
C ASP A 126 10.24 -21.31 -54.38
N ILE A 127 11.03 -22.33 -54.00
CA ILE A 127 11.91 -23.04 -54.94
C ILE A 127 11.12 -23.97 -55.87
N VAL A 128 10.01 -24.56 -55.41
CA VAL A 128 9.22 -25.53 -56.17
C VAL A 128 8.15 -24.86 -57.05
N VAL A 129 7.59 -23.73 -56.61
CA VAL A 129 6.58 -22.95 -57.34
C VAL A 129 7.04 -21.48 -57.38
N PRO A 130 7.78 -21.06 -58.41
CA PRO A 130 8.20 -19.67 -58.55
C PRO A 130 7.05 -18.72 -58.91
#